data_AF-A0A527K911-F1
#
_entry.id   AF-A0A527K911-F1
#
_cell.length_a   1.000
_cell.length_b   1.000
_cell.length_c   1.000
_cell.angle_alpha   90.00
_cell.angle_beta   90.00
_cell.angle_gamma   90.00
#
_symmetry.space_group_name_H-M   'P 1'
#
loop_
_entity.id
_entity.type
_entity.pdbx_description
1 polymer ?
#
loop_
_entity_poly.entity_id
_entity_poly.type
_entity_poly.pdbx_seq_one_letter_code
_entity_poly.pdbx_strand_id
1 'polypeptide(L)'
;MQPDDIELILDADISEDPCLLFDVVTPDGVLQLLGDVEMGSNHLVVRDLHIGGDAQVQWGWSKLRKLGRVIAEKLNVDYIEVHGAVRTTGANPGRRPGVVRLSRPAEPQLSTRREYS
;
A
#
# COMPACT_ATOMS: atom_id res chain seq x y z
N MET A 1 -3.87 9.12 10.35
CA MET A 1 -3.26 8.62 9.12
C MET A 1 -3.99 9.21 7.94
N GLN A 2 -3.55 10.43 7.65
CA GLN A 2 -3.70 11.20 6.43
C GLN A 2 -2.43 11.00 5.57
N PRO A 3 -2.43 11.39 4.28
CA PRO A 3 -1.25 11.30 3.40
C PRO A 3 0.01 12.00 3.92
N ASP A 4 -0.16 13.09 4.66
CA ASP A 4 0.94 13.86 5.25
C ASP A 4 1.51 13.21 6.52
N ASP A 5 0.79 12.25 7.12
CA ASP A 5 1.27 11.51 8.30
C ASP A 5 2.27 10.41 7.93
N ILE A 6 2.45 10.10 6.64
CA ILE A 6 3.32 9.01 6.19
C ILE A 6 4.46 9.51 5.31
N GLU A 7 5.61 8.87 5.42
CA GLU A 7 6.76 9.10 4.53
C GLU A 7 7.09 7.78 3.81
N LEU A 8 7.40 7.88 2.52
CA LEU A 8 7.80 6.75 1.69
C LEU A 8 9.27 6.93 1.36
N ILE A 9 10.12 6.08 1.90
CA ILE A 9 11.57 6.14 1.71
C ILE A 9 11.98 4.94 0.86
N LEU A 10 12.50 5.22 -0.34
CA LEU A 10 13.06 4.20 -1.23
C LEU A 10 14.52 3.94 -0.87
N ASP A 11 14.88 2.69 -0.62
CA ASP A 11 16.28 2.29 -0.48
C ASP A 11 16.87 2.01 -1.87
N ALA A 12 17.47 3.03 -2.46
CA ALA A 12 18.03 2.95 -3.81
C ALA A 12 19.30 2.09 -3.90
N ASP A 13 19.96 1.79 -2.78
CA ASP A 13 21.18 0.97 -2.75
C ASP A 13 20.85 -0.52 -2.83
N ILE A 14 19.68 -0.92 -2.31
CA ILE A 14 19.21 -2.32 -2.32
C ILE A 14 18.20 -2.58 -3.45
N SER A 15 17.55 -1.55 -3.97
CA SER A 15 16.53 -1.68 -5.01
C SER A 15 17.13 -1.82 -6.41
N GLU A 16 16.56 -2.71 -7.22
CA GLU A 16 16.86 -2.88 -8.65
C GLU A 16 15.55 -3.03 -9.41
N ASP A 17 15.25 -2.12 -10.36
CA ASP A 17 14.00 -2.14 -11.12
C ASP A 17 13.74 -3.53 -11.77
N PRO A 18 12.55 -4.13 -11.57
CA PRO A 18 11.36 -3.57 -10.92
C PRO A 18 11.24 -3.84 -9.41
N CYS A 19 12.18 -4.55 -8.80
CA CYS A 19 12.15 -4.96 -7.39
C CYS A 19 12.66 -3.83 -6.48
N LEU A 20 11.74 -3.26 -5.72
CA LEU A 20 11.99 -2.09 -4.89
C LEU A 20 11.80 -2.41 -3.41
N LEU A 21 12.69 -1.88 -2.58
CA LEU A 21 12.58 -1.88 -1.12
C LEU A 21 12.20 -0.48 -0.65
N PHE A 22 11.06 -0.34 0.02
CA PHE A 22 10.66 0.92 0.62
C PHE A 22 10.18 0.78 2.05
N ASP A 23 10.61 1.72 2.88
CA ASP A 23 10.12 1.88 4.23
C ASP A 23 9.00 2.91 4.24
N VAL A 24 7.88 2.51 4.83
CA VAL A 24 6.74 3.38 5.07
C VAL A 24 6.77 3.81 6.53
N VAL A 25 7.23 5.03 6.78
CA VAL A 25 7.27 5.62 8.12
C VAL A 25 5.88 6.15 8.44
N THR A 26 5.32 5.72 9.57
CA THR A 26 4.00 6.15 10.05
C THR A 26 4.06 6.47 11.55
N PRO A 27 3.04 7.15 12.11
CA PRO A 27 2.98 7.38 13.56
C PRO A 27 2.83 6.10 14.38
N ASP A 28 2.36 5.01 13.76
CA ASP A 28 2.20 3.71 14.40
C ASP A 28 3.49 2.86 14.36
N GLY A 29 4.51 3.31 13.61
CA GLY A 29 5.78 2.59 13.38
C GLY A 29 6.18 2.53 11.91
N VAL A 30 7.26 1.79 11.64
CA VAL A 30 7.84 1.62 10.30
C VAL A 30 7.43 0.28 9.71
N LEU A 31 6.91 0.30 8.48
CA LEU A 31 6.57 -0.88 7.69
C LEU A 31 7.55 -1.00 6.53
N GLN A 32 8.29 -2.10 6.46
CA GLN A 32 9.17 -2.37 5.33
C GLN A 32 8.43 -3.18 4.28
N LEU A 33 8.50 -2.78 3.02
CA LEU A 33 7.85 -3.42 1.90
C LEU A 33 8.89 -3.73 0.82
N LEU A 34 8.90 -4.97 0.35
CA LEU A 34 9.76 -5.42 -0.75
C LEU A 34 8.88 -6.06 -1.81
N GLY A 35 9.00 -5.66 -3.06
CA GLY A 35 8.29 -6.32 -4.15
C GLY A 35 8.53 -5.64 -5.49
N ASP A 36 8.01 -6.27 -6.54
CA ASP A 36 8.10 -5.75 -7.89
C ASP A 36 7.03 -4.68 -8.10
N VAL A 37 7.43 -3.48 -8.49
CA VAL A 37 6.52 -2.34 -8.64
C VAL A 37 6.39 -1.93 -10.10
N GLU A 38 5.16 -1.96 -10.59
CA GLU A 38 4.80 -1.49 -11.92
C GLU A 38 3.85 -0.30 -11.79
N MET A 39 4.29 0.89 -12.21
CA MET A 39 3.46 2.09 -12.24
C MET A 39 2.72 2.17 -13.59
N GLY A 40 1.39 2.06 -13.54
CA GLY A 40 0.52 2.33 -14.68
C GLY A 40 0.12 3.80 -14.78
N SER A 41 -0.77 4.12 -15.72
CA SER A 41 -1.24 5.50 -15.92
C SER A 41 -2.08 6.06 -14.77
N ASN A 42 -2.75 5.20 -13.99
CA ASN A 42 -3.61 5.61 -12.88
C ASN A 42 -3.74 4.53 -11.79
N HIS A 43 -2.83 3.56 -11.78
CA HIS A 43 -2.83 2.49 -10.79
C HIS A 43 -1.41 1.99 -10.58
N LEU A 44 -1.16 1.47 -9.39
CA LEU A 44 0.10 0.83 -9.02
C LEU A 44 -0.13 -0.67 -8.89
N VAL A 45 0.69 -1.49 -9.51
CA VAL A 45 0.71 -2.94 -9.27
C VAL A 45 1.96 -3.25 -8.46
N VAL A 46 1.77 -3.94 -7.34
CA VAL A 46 2.87 -4.47 -6.53
C VAL A 46 2.77 -5.99 -6.55
N ARG A 47 3.77 -6.66 -7.13
CA ARG A 47 3.85 -8.11 -7.22
C ARG A 47 4.86 -8.66 -6.24
N ASP A 48 4.62 -9.93 -5.86
CA ASP A 48 5.46 -10.67 -4.92
C ASP A 48 5.82 -9.85 -3.67
N LEU A 49 4.82 -9.13 -3.14
CA LEU A 49 4.98 -8.27 -1.99
C LEU A 49 5.32 -9.10 -0.75
N HIS A 50 6.47 -8.79 -0.17
CA HIS A 50 6.89 -9.16 1.16
C HIS A 50 6.72 -7.96 2.10
N ILE A 51 6.15 -8.23 3.27
CA ILE A 51 5.96 -7.23 4.31
C ILE A 51 6.85 -7.62 5.49
N GLY A 52 7.77 -6.73 5.83
CA GLY A 52 8.61 -6.79 7.02
C GLY A 52 8.38 -5.56 7.91
N GLY A 53 9.37 -5.22 8.73
CA GLY A 53 9.33 -4.06 9.61
C GLY A 53 9.39 -4.43 11.09
N ASP A 54 8.99 -3.49 11.95
CA ASP A 54 9.13 -3.63 13.40
C ASP A 54 8.30 -4.80 13.94
N ALA A 55 8.98 -5.80 14.51
CA ALA A 55 8.36 -6.99 15.11
C ALA A 55 7.43 -6.66 16.30
N GLN A 56 7.58 -5.49 16.92
CA GLN A 56 6.71 -5.01 17.99
C GLN A 56 5.39 -4.43 17.46
N VAL A 57 5.32 -4.07 16.16
CA VAL A 57 4.14 -3.47 15.55
C VAL A 57 3.32 -4.53 14.83
N GLN A 58 2.13 -4.81 15.37
CA GLN A 58 1.19 -5.70 14.70
C GLN A 58 0.41 -4.95 13.62
N TRP A 59 0.83 -5.15 12.37
CA TRP A 59 0.14 -4.68 11.18
C TRP A 59 -1.07 -5.57 10.85
N GLY A 60 -2.13 -5.40 11.62
CA GLY A 60 -3.41 -6.05 11.33
C GLY A 60 -3.98 -5.61 9.98
N TRP A 61 -4.85 -6.45 9.41
CA TRP A 61 -5.45 -6.22 8.08
C TRP A 61 -6.11 -4.83 7.94
N SER A 62 -6.81 -4.36 8.97
CA SER A 62 -7.45 -3.04 8.96
C SER A 62 -6.45 -1.89 8.84
N LYS A 63 -5.28 -1.99 9.50
CA LYS A 63 -4.21 -0.99 9.42
C LYS A 63 -3.56 -1.00 8.05
N LEU A 64 -3.23 -2.18 7.52
CA LEU A 64 -2.66 -2.33 6.17
C LEU A 64 -3.61 -1.79 5.09
N ARG A 65 -4.92 -2.09 5.20
CA ARG A 65 -5.92 -1.57 4.27
C ARG A 65 -6.00 -0.04 4.33
N LYS A 66 -5.95 0.55 5.52
CA LYS A 66 -5.94 2.02 5.67
C LYS A 66 -4.67 2.62 5.09
N LEU A 67 -3.51 2.04 5.39
CA LEU A 67 -2.23 2.49 4.88
C LEU A 67 -2.19 2.48 3.35
N GLY A 68 -2.60 1.40 2.70
CA GLY A 68 -2.60 1.35 1.24
C GLY A 68 -3.54 2.35 0.58
N ARG A 69 -4.64 2.76 1.23
CA ARG A 69 -5.48 3.88 0.75
C ARG A 69 -4.74 5.21 0.80
N VAL A 70 -4.06 5.46 1.92
CA VAL A 70 -3.27 6.68 2.12
C VAL A 70 -2.11 6.74 1.13
N ILE A 71 -1.45 5.62 0.84
CA ILE A 71 -0.42 5.53 -0.20
C ILE A 71 -1.02 5.82 -1.58
N ALA A 72 -2.19 5.26 -1.90
CA ALA A 72 -2.86 5.52 -3.18
C ALA A 72 -3.18 7.01 -3.37
N GLU A 73 -3.66 7.67 -2.30
CA GLU A 73 -3.88 9.11 -2.26
C GLU A 73 -2.57 9.89 -2.45
N LYS A 74 -1.51 9.54 -1.71
CA LYS A 74 -0.21 10.23 -1.77
C LYS A 74 0.45 10.12 -3.14
N LEU A 75 0.30 8.98 -3.82
CA LEU A 75 0.80 8.75 -5.18
C LEU A 75 -0.18 9.23 -6.26
N ASN A 76 -1.35 9.77 -5.88
CA ASN A 76 -2.42 10.20 -6.78
C ASN A 76 -2.83 9.13 -7.81
N VAL A 77 -2.97 7.87 -7.36
CA VAL A 77 -3.47 6.75 -8.16
C VAL A 77 -4.87 6.36 -7.71
N ASP A 78 -5.70 5.83 -8.63
CA ASP A 78 -7.05 5.37 -8.28
C ASP A 78 -7.02 4.16 -7.33
N TYR A 79 -6.05 3.27 -7.52
CA TYR A 79 -5.89 2.08 -6.69
C TYR A 79 -4.48 1.51 -6.74
N ILE A 80 -4.16 0.75 -5.69
CA ILE A 80 -3.00 -0.14 -5.63
C ILE A 80 -3.51 -1.58 -5.68
N GLU A 81 -2.95 -2.37 -6.59
CA GLU A 81 -3.18 -3.81 -6.68
C GLU A 81 -2.00 -4.56 -6.08
N VAL A 82 -2.24 -5.33 -5.03
CA VAL A 82 -1.22 -6.06 -4.29
C VAL A 82 -1.37 -7.55 -4.54
N HIS A 83 -0.32 -8.16 -5.07
CA HIS A 83 -0.14 -9.60 -5.16
C HIS A 83 0.89 -9.99 -4.09
N GLY A 84 0.44 -10.65 -3.03
CA GLY A 84 1.35 -11.10 -1.99
C GLY A 84 2.29 -12.20 -2.51
N ALA A 85 3.53 -12.19 -2.02
CA ALA A 85 4.46 -13.28 -2.27
C ALA A 85 3.97 -14.61 -1.69
N VAL A 86 4.51 -15.71 -2.22
CA VAL A 86 4.26 -17.05 -1.67
C VAL A 86 4.70 -17.07 -0.20
N ARG A 87 3.79 -17.47 0.69
CA ARG A 87 4.12 -17.56 2.11
C ARG A 87 5.20 -18.61 2.35
N THR A 88 6.33 -18.14 2.85
CA THR A 88 7.47 -18.99 3.26
C THR A 88 7.32 -19.47 4.71
N THR A 89 6.58 -18.74 5.55
CA THR A 89 6.30 -19.09 6.96
C THR A 89 4.86 -18.72 7.37
N GLY A 90 4.33 -19.33 8.44
CA GLY A 90 2.99 -19.07 8.98
C GLY A 90 1.89 -20.04 8.52
N ALA A 91 0.61 -19.65 8.64
CA ALA A 91 -0.54 -20.49 8.27
C ALA A 91 -0.65 -20.66 6.73
N ASN A 92 -0.80 -21.92 6.30
CA ASN A 92 -0.81 -22.38 4.90
C ASN A 92 0.46 -22.01 4.09
N PRO A 93 1.63 -22.56 4.44
CA PRO A 93 2.86 -22.42 3.65
C PRO A 93 2.66 -22.85 2.19
N GLY A 94 3.30 -22.16 1.25
CA GLY A 94 3.18 -22.45 -0.20
C GLY A 94 1.95 -21.86 -0.89
N ARG A 95 1.01 -21.27 -0.15
CA ARG A 95 -0.13 -20.55 -0.74
C ARG A 95 0.24 -19.11 -1.08
N ARG A 96 -0.03 -18.69 -2.33
CA ARG A 96 -0.01 -17.28 -2.72
C ARG A 96 -1.26 -16.58 -2.17
N PRO A 97 -1.12 -15.48 -1.41
CA PRO A 97 -2.27 -14.66 -1.01
C PRO A 97 -3.10 -14.23 -2.24
N GLY A 98 -4.41 -14.09 -2.06
CA GLY A 98 -5.26 -13.56 -3.12
C GLY A 98 -4.92 -12.09 -3.42
N VAL A 99 -5.25 -11.65 -4.64
CA VAL A 99 -5.04 -10.27 -5.07
C VAL A 99 -5.90 -9.32 -4.24
N VAL A 100 -5.29 -8.23 -3.77
CA VAL A 100 -5.96 -7.20 -2.98
C VAL A 100 -5.94 -5.89 -3.74
N ARG A 101 -7.11 -5.28 -3.92
CA ARG A 101 -7.23 -3.93 -4.48
C ARG A 101 -7.54 -2.91 -3.38
N LEU A 102 -6.68 -1.91 -3.25
CA LEU A 102 -6.79 -0.81 -2.28
C LEU A 102 -7.02 0.50 -3.04
N SER A 103 -8.27 0.92 -3.14
CA SER A 103 -8.65 2.16 -3.83
C SER A 103 -8.58 3.37 -2.93
N ARG A 104 -8.17 4.52 -3.47
CA ARG A 104 -8.35 5.81 -2.78
C ARG A 104 -9.84 6.04 -2.45
N PRO A 105 -10.18 6.75 -1.36
CA PRO A 105 -11.54 7.19 -1.13
C PRO A 105 -11.98 8.02 -2.34
N ALA A 106 -13.21 7.80 -2.81
CA ALA A 106 -13.80 8.70 -3.77
C ALA A 106 -13.83 10.10 -3.15
N GLU A 107 -13.34 11.10 -3.88
CA GLU A 107 -13.52 12.49 -3.50
C GLU A 107 -15.01 12.68 -3.20
N PRO A 108 -15.39 13.21 -2.02
CA PRO A 108 -16.79 13.42 -1.70
C PRO A 108 -17.33 14.38 -2.76
N GLN A 109 -18.11 13.85 -3.70
CA GLN A 109 -18.82 14.65 -4.69
C GLN A 109 -19.66 15.63 -3.88
N LEU A 110 -19.23 16.89 -3.86
CA LEU A 110 -19.96 17.99 -3.27
C LEU A 110 -21.33 17.95 -3.95
N SER A 111 -22.33 17.39 -3.27
CA SER A 111 -23.69 17.37 -3.78
C SER A 111 -24.08 18.82 -3.90
N THR A 112 -24.05 19.36 -5.12
CA THR A 112 -24.67 20.63 -5.45
C THR A 112 -26.16 20.41 -5.23
N ARG A 113 -26.59 20.65 -3.99
CA ARG A 113 -27.99 20.76 -3.62
C ARG A 113 -28.50 21.95 -4.43
N ARG A 114 -29.06 21.64 -5.60
CA ARG A 114 -29.76 22.62 -6.42
C ARG A 114 -30.97 23.07 -5.62
N GLU A 115 -30.82 24.17 -4.92
CA GLU A 115 -31.96 24.99 -4.51
C GLU A 115 -32.43 25.73 -5.76
N TYR A 116 -33.59 25.32 -6.28
CA TYR A 116 -34.42 26.19 -7.09
C TYR A 116 -35.81 26.16 -6.46
N SER A 117 -36.15 27.28 -5.82
CA SER A 117 -37.52 27.71 -5.55
C SER A 117 -38.18 28.22 -6.83
#